data_AF-A0A355GG80-F1
#
_entry.id   AF-A0A355GG80-F1
#
_cell.length_a   1.000
_cell.length_b   1.000
_cell.length_c   1.000
_cell.angle_alpha   90.00
_cell.angle_beta   90.00
_cell.angle_gamma   90.00
#
_symmetry.space_group_name_H-M   'P 1'
#
loop_
_entity.id
_entity.type
_entity.pdbx_description
1 polymer ?
#
loop_
_entity_poly.entity_id
_entity_poly.type
_entity_poly.pdbx_seq_one_letter_code
_entity_poly.pdbx_strand_id
1 'polypeptide(L)' 'MTNDEAFELIKKALDEVSEGASESLTMDTHLLEDDILDSLDAMSFMFELEKMLGKSLAVDEEFSDFKITTLIDLMQK' A
#
# COMPACT_ATOMS: atom_id res chain seq x y z
N MET A 1 -11.07 -4.55 10.58
CA MET A 1 -10.79 -3.16 10.18
C MET A 1 -11.81 -2.75 9.15
N THR A 2 -12.14 -1.47 9.07
CA THR A 2 -12.97 -0.91 8.00
C THR A 2 -12.10 -0.53 6.80
N ASN A 3 -12.73 -0.27 5.64
CA ASN A 3 -12.02 0.24 4.45
C ASN A 3 -11.28 1.55 4.76
N ASP A 4 -11.89 2.45 5.53
CA ASP A 4 -11.28 3.73 5.89
C ASP A 4 -10.04 3.54 6.77
N GLU A 5 -10.10 2.63 7.76
CA GLU A 5 -8.95 2.31 8.60
C GLU A 5 -7.79 1.69 7.80
N ALA A 6 -8.11 0.80 6.86
CA ALA A 6 -7.12 0.17 5.98
C ALA A 6 -6.49 1.20 5.03
N PHE A 7 -7.31 2.09 4.46
CA PHE A 7 -6.85 3.17 3.60
C PHE A 7 -5.91 4.13 4.34
N GLU A 8 -6.28 4.57 5.55
CA GLU A 8 -5.42 5.42 6.38
C GLU A 8 -4.10 4.75 6.78
N LEU A 9 -4.11 3.43 7.01
CA LEU A 9 -2.87 2.66 7.25
C LEU A 9 -1.97 2.62 6.01
N ILE A 10 -2.55 2.42 4.83
CA ILE A 10 -1.80 2.47 3.57
C ILE A 10 -1.17 3.85 3.37
N LYS A 11 -1.94 4.93 3.57
CA LYS A 11 -1.40 6.30 3.46
C LYS A 11 -0.23 6.54 4.40
N LYS A 12 -0.33 6.10 5.66
CA LYS A 12 0.76 6.21 6.64
C LYS A 12 1.99 5.41 6.22
N ALA A 13 1.80 4.15 5.83
CA ALA A 13 2.92 3.31 5.38
C ALA A 13 3.62 3.91 4.15
N LEU A 14 2.85 4.55 3.27
CA LEU A 14 3.39 5.23 2.10
C LEU A 14 4.18 6.48 2.45
N ASP A 15 3.66 7.33 3.35
CA ASP A 15 4.34 8.56 3.78
C ASP A 15 5.64 8.28 4.57
N GLU A 16 5.76 7.11 5.21
CA GLU A 16 7.02 6.66 5.85
C GLU A 16 8.12 6.33 4.83
N VAL A 17 7.73 5.94 3.61
CA VAL A 17 8.66 5.60 2.53
C VAL A 17 8.92 6.80 1.62
N SER A 18 7.88 7.54 1.29
CA SER A 18 7.93 8.70 0.39
C SER A 18 7.01 9.80 0.92
N GLU A 19 7.62 10.83 1.51
CA GLU A 19 6.90 11.95 2.10
C GLU A 19 6.01 12.65 1.05
N GLY A 20 4.69 12.68 1.29
CA GLY A 20 3.71 13.33 0.41
C GLY A 20 3.16 12.43 -0.70
N ALA A 21 3.63 11.18 -0.83
CA ALA A 21 3.09 10.25 -1.81
C ALA A 21 1.61 9.92 -1.54
N SER A 22 1.12 10.08 -0.30
CA SER A 22 -0.26 9.79 0.05
C SER A 22 -1.25 10.92 -0.31
N GLU A 23 -0.76 12.11 -0.71
CA GLU A 23 -1.60 13.28 -0.99
C GLU A 23 -2.47 13.11 -2.24
N SER A 24 -1.96 12.44 -3.27
CA SER A 24 -2.65 12.18 -4.54
C SER A 24 -3.39 10.84 -4.57
N LEU A 25 -3.33 10.08 -3.48
CA LEU A 25 -3.73 8.68 -3.45
C LEU A 25 -5.24 8.52 -3.33
N THR A 26 -5.81 7.68 -4.19
CA THR A 26 -7.24 7.34 -4.23
C THR A 26 -7.44 5.83 -4.17
N MET A 27 -8.68 5.38 -3.97
CA MET A 27 -8.99 3.93 -3.95
C MET A 27 -8.67 3.23 -5.28
N ASP A 28 -8.76 3.94 -6.40
CA ASP A 28 -8.48 3.40 -7.73
C ASP A 28 -7.01 3.50 -8.14
N THR A 29 -6.18 4.15 -7.33
CA THR A 29 -4.76 4.36 -7.63
C THR A 29 -4.02 3.03 -7.68
N HIS A 30 -3.17 2.89 -8.71
CA HIS A 30 -2.22 1.80 -8.83
C HIS A 30 -0.82 2.32 -8.49
N LEU A 31 -0.25 1.86 -7.37
CA LEU A 31 0.99 2.46 -6.82
C LEU A 31 2.17 2.45 -7.78
N LEU A 32 2.35 1.38 -8.57
CA LEU A 32 3.40 1.28 -9.57
C LEU A 32 3.03 1.90 -10.93
N GLU A 33 1.83 1.64 -11.47
CA GLU A 33 1.44 2.16 -12.79
C GLU A 33 1.20 3.66 -12.81
N ASP A 34 0.77 4.25 -11.69
CA ASP A 34 0.57 5.70 -11.55
C ASP A 34 1.84 6.45 -11.12
N ASP A 35 3.02 5.79 -11.17
CA ASP A 35 4.33 6.34 -10.77
C ASP A 35 4.34 6.91 -9.34
N ILE A 36 3.53 6.35 -8.43
CA ILE A 36 3.51 6.75 -7.00
C ILE A 36 4.72 6.18 -6.27
N LEU A 37 5.05 4.93 -6.57
CA LEU A 37 6.21 4.23 -6.04
C LEU A 37 7.02 3.64 -7.18
N ASP A 38 8.34 3.57 -7.00
CA ASP A 38 9.18 2.70 -7.80
C ASP A 38 9.20 1.26 -7.23
N SER A 39 9.85 0.33 -7.95
CA SER A 39 9.94 -1.07 -7.52
C SER A 39 10.65 -1.29 -6.18
N LEU A 40 11.56 -0.38 -5.79
CA LEU A 40 12.32 -0.47 -4.55
C LEU A 40 11.53 0.11 -3.38
N ASP A 41 10.85 1.23 -3.61
CA ASP A 41 9.93 1.85 -2.67
C ASP A 41 8.72 0.95 -2.42
N ALA A 42 8.22 0.24 -3.43
CA ALA A 42 7.15 -0.74 -3.28
C ALA A 42 7.47 -1.86 -2.28
N MET A 43 8.70 -2.39 -2.31
CA MET A 43 9.15 -3.38 -1.32
C MET A 43 9.22 -2.77 0.09
N SER A 44 9.75 -1.56 0.20
CA SER A 44 9.86 -0.85 1.48
C SER A 44 8.48 -0.53 2.06
N PHE A 45 7.54 -0.11 1.21
CA PHE A 45 6.16 0.17 1.55
C PHE A 45 5.45 -1.07 2.07
N MET A 46 5.60 -2.21 1.39
CA MET A 46 5.01 -3.47 1.85
C MET A 46 5.55 -3.88 3.21
N PHE A 47 6.86 -3.76 3.40
CA PHE A 47 7.48 -4.09 4.68
C PHE A 47 6.95 -3.22 5.83
N GLU A 48 6.82 -1.90 5.61
CA GLU A 48 6.24 -1.01 6.62
C GLU A 48 4.74 -1.27 6.83
N LEU A 49 3.98 -1.55 5.77
CA LEU A 49 2.56 -1.89 5.86
C LEU A 49 2.33 -3.17 6.68
N GLU A 50 3.08 -4.24 6.40
CA GLU A 50 3.03 -5.50 7.15
C GLU A 50 3.42 -5.32 8.62
N LYS A 51 4.45 -4.50 8.87
CA LYS A 51 4.91 -4.16 10.22
C LYS A 51 3.86 -3.37 11.00
N MET A 52 3.18 -2.40 10.38
CA MET A 52 2.07 -1.67 11.00
C MET A 52 0.86 -2.56 11.23
N LEU A 53 0.59 -3.49 10.32
CA LEU A 53 -0.54 -4.42 10.40
C LEU A 53 -0.29 -5.57 11.39
N GLY A 54 0.98 -5.88 11.67
CA GLY A 54 1.39 -7.01 12.50
C GLY A 54 1.17 -8.38 11.84
N LYS A 55 0.96 -8.42 10.51
CA LYS A 55 0.81 -9.66 9.74
C LYS A 55 1.39 -9.47 8.34
N SER A 56 1.83 -10.59 7.75
CA SER A 56 2.28 -10.59 6.36
C SER A 56 1.09 -10.60 5.39
N LEU A 57 1.18 -9.81 4.33
CA LEU A 57 0.25 -9.76 3.23
C LEU A 57 0.80 -10.62 2.09
N ALA A 58 0.04 -11.62 1.65
CA ALA A 58 0.42 -12.44 0.52
C ALA A 58 0.19 -11.66 -0.79
N VAL A 59 1.16 -10.83 -1.17
CA VAL A 59 1.20 -10.16 -2.45
C VAL A 59 2.12 -10.91 -3.41
N ASP A 60 1.78 -10.87 -4.69
CA ASP A 60 2.61 -11.44 -5.75
C ASP A 60 3.96 -10.71 -5.82
N GLU A 61 5.04 -11.45 -6.09
CA GLU A 61 6.40 -10.90 -6.19
C GLU A 61 6.52 -9.92 -7.37
N GLU A 62 5.64 -10.02 -8.36
CA GLU A 62 5.58 -9.09 -9.49
C GLU A 62 4.85 -7.79 -9.16
N PHE A 63 4.25 -7.66 -7.97
CA PHE A 63 3.44 -6.50 -7.56
C PHE A 63 2.40 -6.08 -8.62
N SER A 64 1.92 -7.06 -9.38
CA SER A 64 1.08 -6.89 -10.57
C SER A 64 -0.31 -6.32 -10.27
N ASP A 65 -0.73 -6.36 -9.00
CA ASP A 65 -2.06 -5.93 -8.54
C ASP A 65 -1.96 -4.96 -7.35
N PHE A 66 -1.03 -3.99 -7.44
CA PHE A 66 -0.73 -2.98 -6.42
C PHE A 66 -1.74 -1.81 -6.37
N LYS A 67 -3.01 -2.14 -6.58
CA LYS A 67 -4.11 -1.22 -6.39
C LYS A 67 -4.49 -1.10 -4.93
N ILE A 68 -4.87 0.09 -4.52
CA ILE A 68 -5.26 0.37 -3.14
C ILE A 68 -6.45 -0.49 -2.69
N THR A 69 -7.46 -0.68 -3.55
CA THR A 69 -8.57 -1.61 -3.28
C THR A 69 -8.10 -3.03 -3.01
N THR A 70 -7.12 -3.52 -3.77
CA THR A 70 -6.59 -4.88 -3.60
C THR A 70 -5.85 -5.02 -2.28
N LEU A 71 -5.04 -4.03 -1.93
CA LEU A 71 -4.36 -3.98 -0.63
C LEU A 71 -5.36 -3.97 0.53
N ILE A 72 -6.40 -3.14 0.45
CA ILE A 72 -7.47 -3.09 1.46
C ILE A 72 -8.16 -4.45 1.63
N ASP A 73 -8.48 -5.12 0.52
CA ASP A 73 -9.09 -6.46 0.54
C ASP A 73 -8.16 -7.51 1.19
N LEU A 74 -6.85 -7.44 0.90
CA LEU A 74 -5.85 -8.32 1.52
C LEU A 74 -5.72 -8.06 3.03
N MET A 75 -5.79 -6.80 3.45
CA MET A 75 -5.71 -6.44 4.88
C MET A 75 -6.93 -6.93 5.67
N GLN A 76 -8.09 -7.11 5.03
CA GLN A 76 -9.31 -7.60 5.68
C GLN A 76 -9.43 -9.12 5.77
N LYS A 77 -8.66 -9.86 4.98
CA LYS A 77 -8.55 -11.32 5.07
C LYS A 77 -7.74 -11.75 6.28
#